data_AF-A0A2A5DZN2-F1
#
_entry.id   AF-A0A2A5DZN2-F1
#
_cell.length_a   1.000
_cell.length_b   1.000
_cell.length_c   1.000
_cell.angle_alpha   90.00
_cell.angle_beta   90.00
_cell.angle_gamma   90.00
#
_symmetry.space_group_name_H-M   'P 1'
#
loop_
_entity.id
_entity.type
_entity.pdbx_description
1 polymer ?
#
loop_
_entity_poly.entity_id
_entity_poly.type
_entity_poly.pdbx_seq_one_letter_code
_entity_poly.pdbx_strand_id
1 'polypeptide(L)'
;MILYRKDLQRIYELRDELQCPESKNSYFHNFENSISNKPINLKALKDIEAELQVLLPVAWDHFRKKVAPLFKKRDSDRDWQPAFNELNEAKAYKYLHGLGYTDLEFIPESSKGKTPDLRGKLGSKTMLCEVKTINCSEAELEIRRGGSVRHGIQVDLPDEFLNKLSRTLEAAKKQMICYSKSNNSDEKIAYVIINFDDLLHEYVGRYSRQLRPFKDAKETKLGIKIIFDCKPAFYCATA
;
A
#
# COMPACT_ATOMS: atom_id res chain seq x y z
N MET A 1 3.62 3.38 -31.62
CA MET A 1 3.30 4.35 -30.54
C MET A 1 2.66 3.58 -29.41
N ILE A 2 3.22 3.63 -28.20
CA ILE A 2 2.64 2.92 -27.05
C ILE A 2 1.39 3.68 -26.61
N LEU A 3 0.20 3.07 -26.76
CA LEU A 3 -1.11 3.72 -26.70
C LEU A 3 -1.35 4.49 -25.40
N TYR A 4 -0.83 3.99 -24.26
CA TYR A 4 -1.11 4.53 -22.93
C TYR A 4 0.08 5.25 -22.26
N ARG A 5 1.19 5.46 -22.97
CA ARG A 5 2.42 6.00 -22.32
C ARG A 5 2.23 7.39 -21.72
N LYS A 6 1.42 8.23 -22.37
CA LYS A 6 1.08 9.56 -21.86
C LYS A 6 0.18 9.51 -20.63
N ASP A 7 -0.69 8.50 -20.56
CA ASP A 7 -1.69 8.35 -19.49
C ASP A 7 -1.12 7.66 -18.24
N LEU A 8 0.00 6.95 -18.36
CA LEU A 8 0.60 6.10 -17.33
C LEU A 8 2.11 6.34 -17.20
N GLN A 9 2.54 7.61 -17.27
CA GLN A 9 3.95 7.98 -17.39
C GLN A 9 4.83 7.32 -16.31
N ARG A 10 4.48 7.41 -15.04
CA ARG A 10 5.26 6.87 -13.92
C ARG A 10 5.28 5.35 -13.94
N ILE A 11 4.19 4.71 -14.32
CA ILE A 11 4.16 3.25 -14.52
C ILE A 11 5.09 2.83 -15.67
N TYR A 12 5.12 3.55 -16.79
CA TYR A 12 6.07 3.26 -17.87
C TYR A 12 7.51 3.55 -17.45
N GLU A 13 7.77 4.57 -16.64
CA GLU A 13 9.09 4.79 -16.05
C GLU A 13 9.51 3.56 -15.22
N LEU A 14 8.64 2.97 -14.38
CA LEU A 14 8.95 1.72 -13.65
C LEU A 14 9.25 0.53 -14.58
N ARG A 15 8.53 0.43 -15.71
CA ARG A 15 8.81 -0.58 -16.73
C ARG A 15 10.17 -0.38 -17.36
N ASP A 16 10.50 0.87 -17.72
CA ASP A 16 11.72 1.24 -18.42
C ASP A 16 12.98 1.06 -17.55
N GLU A 17 12.84 1.06 -16.22
CA GLU A 17 13.92 0.69 -15.28
C GLU A 17 14.29 -0.81 -15.35
N LEU A 18 13.43 -1.67 -15.92
CA LEU A 18 13.72 -3.09 -16.07
C LEU A 18 14.55 -3.36 -17.31
N GLN A 19 15.60 -4.18 -17.17
CA GLN A 19 16.41 -4.63 -18.31
C GLN A 19 15.61 -5.49 -19.31
N CYS A 20 14.67 -6.31 -18.82
CA CYS A 20 13.87 -7.24 -19.63
C CYS A 20 12.38 -7.24 -19.22
N PRO A 21 11.64 -6.13 -19.45
CA PRO A 21 10.24 -6.00 -19.03
C PRO A 21 9.31 -7.01 -19.70
N GLU A 22 9.68 -7.53 -20.88
CA GLU A 22 8.89 -8.52 -21.62
C GLU A 22 9.11 -9.98 -21.19
N SER A 23 9.99 -10.22 -20.20
CA SER A 23 10.21 -11.58 -19.70
C SER A 23 8.94 -12.14 -19.06
N LYS A 24 8.65 -13.43 -19.26
CA LYS A 24 7.43 -14.10 -18.75
C LYS A 24 7.21 -13.97 -17.23
N ASN A 25 8.28 -13.66 -16.48
CA ASN A 25 8.26 -13.50 -15.02
C ASN A 25 8.07 -12.05 -14.57
N SER A 26 8.13 -11.10 -15.49
CA SER A 26 7.88 -9.69 -15.21
C SER A 26 6.39 -9.39 -15.27
N TYR A 27 5.94 -8.48 -14.41
CA TYR A 27 4.58 -7.94 -14.44
C TYR A 27 4.24 -7.31 -15.79
N PHE A 28 5.24 -6.71 -16.44
CA PHE A 28 5.06 -5.99 -17.69
C PHE A 28 5.01 -6.91 -18.92
N HIS A 29 5.07 -8.24 -18.74
CA HIS A 29 4.87 -9.18 -19.83
C HIS A 29 3.46 -9.03 -20.43
N ASN A 30 3.38 -8.74 -21.73
CA ASN A 30 2.12 -8.46 -22.44
C ASN A 30 1.31 -7.31 -21.81
N PHE A 31 1.99 -6.32 -21.20
CA PHE A 31 1.35 -5.24 -20.46
C PHE A 31 0.30 -4.48 -21.28
N GLU A 32 0.66 -4.06 -22.49
CA GLU A 32 -0.22 -3.30 -23.40
C GLU A 32 -1.49 -4.08 -23.73
N ASN A 33 -1.37 -5.39 -23.95
CA ASN A 33 -2.51 -6.25 -24.21
C ASN A 33 -3.40 -6.40 -22.97
N SER A 34 -2.78 -6.51 -21.78
CA SER A 34 -3.51 -6.60 -20.50
C SER A 34 -4.37 -5.36 -20.26
N ILE A 35 -3.80 -4.16 -20.42
CA ILE A 35 -4.52 -2.90 -20.14
C ILE A 35 -5.51 -2.51 -21.26
N SER A 36 -5.27 -2.94 -22.50
CA SER A 36 -6.21 -2.68 -23.61
C SER A 36 -7.47 -3.54 -23.51
N ASN A 37 -7.33 -4.80 -23.07
CA ASN A 37 -8.45 -5.76 -23.05
C ASN A 37 -9.18 -5.82 -21.71
N LYS A 38 -8.61 -5.26 -20.64
CA LYS A 38 -9.19 -5.29 -19.28
C LYS A 38 -9.36 -3.87 -18.76
N PRO A 39 -10.54 -3.23 -18.97
CA PRO A 39 -10.80 -1.88 -18.49
C PRO A 39 -10.55 -1.68 -16.99
N ILE A 40 -10.81 -2.71 -16.18
CA ILE A 40 -10.57 -2.67 -14.73
C ILE A 40 -9.07 -2.54 -14.40
N ASN A 41 -8.18 -3.21 -15.16
CA ASN A 41 -6.74 -3.11 -14.96
C ASN A 41 -6.24 -1.72 -15.34
N LEU A 42 -6.72 -1.18 -16.46
CA LEU A 42 -6.38 0.19 -16.87
C LEU A 42 -6.85 1.21 -15.83
N LYS A 43 -8.07 1.07 -15.29
CA LYS A 43 -8.57 1.95 -14.23
C LYS A 43 -7.69 1.88 -12.98
N ALA A 44 -7.37 0.69 -12.50
CA ALA A 44 -6.54 0.51 -11.32
C ALA A 44 -5.13 1.12 -11.51
N LEU A 45 -4.52 0.96 -12.69
CA LEU A 45 -3.25 1.58 -13.01
C LEU A 45 -3.35 3.10 -13.15
N LYS A 46 -4.46 3.65 -13.66
CA LYS A 46 -4.69 5.11 -13.69
C LYS A 46 -4.83 5.69 -12.29
N ASP A 47 -5.48 4.97 -11.37
CA ASP A 47 -5.58 5.41 -9.98
C ASP A 47 -4.20 5.40 -9.29
N ILE A 48 -3.39 4.35 -9.52
CA ILE A 48 -2.00 4.28 -9.04
C ILE A 48 -1.16 5.39 -9.67
N GLU A 49 -1.27 5.61 -10.98
CA GLU A 49 -0.56 6.70 -11.67
C GLU A 49 -0.88 8.06 -11.03
N ALA A 50 -2.15 8.31 -10.71
CA ALA A 50 -2.57 9.54 -10.03
C ALA A 50 -2.05 9.65 -8.58
N GLU A 51 -1.61 8.55 -7.96
CA GLU A 51 -0.87 8.55 -6.69
C GLU A 51 0.61 8.86 -6.92
N LEU A 52 1.23 8.22 -7.92
CA LEU A 52 2.65 8.41 -8.26
C LEU A 52 2.97 9.80 -8.79
N GLN A 53 2.04 10.44 -9.51
CA GLN A 53 2.21 11.78 -10.07
C GLN A 53 2.32 12.89 -9.00
N VAL A 54 1.90 12.61 -7.76
CA VAL A 54 2.05 13.56 -6.64
C VAL A 54 3.47 13.56 -6.06
N LEU A 55 4.27 12.53 -6.34
CA LEU A 55 5.64 12.42 -5.86
C LEU A 55 6.52 13.49 -6.52
N LEU A 56 7.15 14.33 -5.70
CA LEU A 56 8.13 15.32 -6.17
C LEU A 56 9.33 14.61 -6.81
N PRO A 57 10.07 15.27 -7.74
CA PRO A 57 11.13 14.61 -8.51
C PRO A 57 12.15 13.82 -7.68
N VAL A 58 12.58 14.36 -6.53
CA VAL A 58 13.52 13.69 -5.61
C VAL A 58 12.89 12.47 -4.95
N ALA A 59 11.66 12.61 -4.45
CA ALA A 59 10.92 11.50 -3.84
C ALA A 59 10.64 10.39 -4.85
N TRP A 60 10.29 10.75 -6.08
CA TRP A 60 10.09 9.80 -7.17
C TRP A 60 11.37 9.04 -7.54
N ASP A 61 12.50 9.74 -7.70
CA ASP A 61 13.76 9.08 -8.06
C ASP A 61 14.20 8.04 -7.03
N HIS A 62 14.01 8.35 -5.74
CA HIS A 62 14.21 7.39 -4.66
C HIS A 62 13.22 6.22 -4.77
N PHE A 63 11.92 6.53 -4.87
CA PHE A 63 10.85 5.56 -4.84
C PHE A 63 10.91 4.56 -6.00
N ARG A 64 11.14 5.02 -7.23
CA ARG A 64 11.22 4.14 -8.40
C ARG A 64 12.35 3.11 -8.30
N LYS A 65 13.49 3.49 -7.71
CA LYS A 65 14.64 2.59 -7.50
C LYS A 65 14.32 1.48 -6.50
N LYS A 66 13.49 1.79 -5.49
CA LYS A 66 12.99 0.82 -4.50
C LYS A 66 11.98 -0.15 -5.14
N VAL A 67 11.01 0.39 -5.87
CA VAL A 67 9.83 -0.40 -6.32
C VAL A 67 10.07 -1.16 -7.62
N ALA A 68 10.77 -0.58 -8.61
CA ALA A 68 10.91 -1.19 -9.94
C ALA A 68 11.46 -2.63 -9.89
N PRO A 69 12.51 -2.96 -9.09
CA PRO A 69 13.04 -4.32 -9.03
C PRO A 69 12.00 -5.39 -8.63
N LEU A 70 10.96 -5.02 -7.89
CA LEU A 70 9.91 -5.93 -7.43
C LEU A 70 8.99 -6.40 -8.57
N PHE A 71 8.95 -5.67 -9.69
CA PHE A 71 8.22 -6.07 -10.90
C PHE A 71 8.99 -7.04 -11.80
N LYS A 72 10.25 -7.36 -11.47
CA LYS A 72 11.09 -8.26 -12.27
C LYS A 72 10.75 -9.73 -12.08
N LYS A 73 10.34 -10.13 -10.87
CA LYS A 73 10.10 -11.52 -10.53
C LYS A 73 8.79 -11.68 -9.76
N ARG A 74 7.96 -12.57 -10.27
CA ARG A 74 6.76 -13.08 -9.61
C ARG A 74 7.12 -13.80 -8.30
N ASP A 75 6.49 -13.40 -7.21
CA ASP A 75 6.49 -14.15 -5.94
C ASP A 75 5.72 -15.47 -6.11
N SER A 76 6.19 -16.55 -5.47
CA SER A 76 5.56 -17.87 -5.64
C SER A 76 4.15 -17.94 -5.05
N ASP A 77 3.89 -17.16 -4.01
CA ASP A 77 2.70 -17.29 -3.19
C ASP A 77 1.74 -16.14 -3.42
N ARG A 78 2.23 -14.96 -3.80
CA ARG A 78 1.43 -13.73 -3.93
C ARG A 78 1.75 -12.91 -5.17
N ASP A 79 2.30 -13.53 -6.21
CA ASP A 79 2.49 -12.91 -7.53
C ASP A 79 3.27 -11.58 -7.46
N TRP A 80 2.71 -10.46 -7.93
CA TRP A 80 3.36 -9.15 -7.82
C TRP A 80 2.83 -8.31 -6.64
N GLN A 81 2.07 -8.91 -5.73
CA GLN A 81 1.55 -8.25 -4.53
C GLN A 81 2.62 -7.51 -3.71
N PRO A 82 3.87 -7.99 -3.56
CA PRO A 82 4.92 -7.21 -2.89
C PRO A 82 5.16 -5.85 -3.55
N ALA A 83 5.24 -5.81 -4.88
CA ALA A 83 5.41 -4.55 -5.63
C ALA A 83 4.22 -3.60 -5.39
N PHE A 84 2.99 -4.12 -5.41
CA PHE A 84 1.79 -3.33 -5.12
C PHE A 84 1.63 -2.93 -3.65
N ASN A 85 2.27 -3.64 -2.72
CA ASN A 85 2.32 -3.21 -1.33
C ASN A 85 3.26 -2.02 -1.17
N GLU A 86 4.41 -2.02 -1.84
CA GLU A 86 5.32 -0.87 -1.84
C GLU A 86 4.71 0.34 -2.55
N LEU A 87 3.94 0.14 -3.63
CA LEU A 87 3.20 1.22 -4.29
C LEU A 87 2.24 1.97 -3.33
N ASN A 88 1.73 1.30 -2.30
CA ASN A 88 0.86 1.95 -1.32
C ASN A 88 1.56 3.04 -0.51
N GLU A 89 2.91 3.08 -0.47
CA GLU A 89 3.61 4.19 0.18
C GLU A 89 3.40 5.52 -0.57
N ALA A 90 3.24 5.48 -1.89
CA ALA A 90 2.86 6.67 -2.66
C ALA A 90 1.45 7.16 -2.31
N LYS A 91 0.55 6.25 -1.94
CA LYS A 91 -0.79 6.59 -1.45
C LYS A 91 -0.73 7.36 -0.13
N ALA A 92 0.11 6.87 0.80
CA ALA A 92 0.37 7.57 2.06
C ALA A 92 1.02 8.94 1.82
N TYR A 93 2.01 9.03 0.93
CA TYR A 93 2.62 10.29 0.54
C TYR A 93 1.58 11.29 0.02
N LYS A 94 0.74 10.88 -0.94
CA LYS A 94 -0.33 11.71 -1.50
C LYS A 94 -1.32 12.17 -0.43
N TYR A 95 -1.72 11.27 0.47
CA TYR A 95 -2.59 11.61 1.58
C TYR A 95 -1.98 12.70 2.48
N LEU A 96 -0.73 12.51 2.89
CA LEU A 96 -0.01 13.46 3.74
C LEU A 96 0.19 14.80 3.03
N HIS A 97 0.58 14.78 1.76
CA HIS A 97 0.70 15.98 0.94
C HIS A 97 -0.63 16.75 0.87
N GLY A 98 -1.75 16.05 0.68
CA GLY A 98 -3.09 16.64 0.67
C GLY A 98 -3.53 17.24 2.01
N LEU A 99 -2.96 16.77 3.13
CA LEU A 99 -3.16 17.35 4.46
C LEU A 99 -2.26 18.56 4.74
N GLY A 100 -1.41 18.97 3.79
CA GLY A 100 -0.51 20.10 3.95
C GLY A 100 0.83 19.77 4.60
N TYR A 101 1.20 18.48 4.68
CA TYR A 101 2.56 18.11 5.05
C TYR A 101 3.55 18.55 3.96
N THR A 102 4.67 19.10 4.40
CA THR A 102 5.77 19.61 3.57
C THR A 102 7.05 18.83 3.86
N ASP A 103 8.09 19.04 3.06
CA ASP A 103 9.37 18.31 3.17
C ASP A 103 9.16 16.78 3.22
N LEU A 104 8.17 16.28 2.48
CA LEU A 104 7.85 14.85 2.45
C LEU A 104 8.93 14.09 1.67
N GLU A 105 9.47 13.06 2.30
CA GLU A 105 10.48 12.20 1.69
C GLU A 105 10.38 10.77 2.23
N PHE A 106 10.77 9.82 1.37
CA PHE A 106 10.96 8.44 1.76
C PHE A 106 12.24 8.30 2.58
N ILE A 107 12.17 7.54 3.67
CA ILE A 107 13.35 7.27 4.49
C ILE A 107 14.06 6.04 3.93
N PRO A 108 15.35 6.15 3.56
CA PRO A 108 16.11 5.00 3.09
C PRO A 108 16.19 3.90 4.15
N GLU A 109 16.14 2.64 3.70
CA GLU A 109 16.40 1.49 4.56
C GLU A 109 17.78 1.59 5.21
N SER A 110 17.87 1.12 6.45
CA SER A 110 19.12 1.10 7.21
C SER A 110 19.62 -0.31 7.44
N SER A 111 20.91 -0.53 7.22
CA SER A 111 21.58 -1.78 7.62
C SER A 111 21.58 -2.01 9.14
N LYS A 112 21.25 -0.98 9.93
CA LYS A 112 21.26 -1.01 11.39
C LYS A 112 19.87 -1.24 12.01
N GLY A 113 18.83 -1.45 11.21
CA GLY A 113 17.49 -1.77 11.69
C GLY A 113 16.37 -1.21 10.81
N LYS A 114 15.13 -1.50 11.20
CA LYS A 114 13.94 -1.02 10.49
C LYS A 114 13.77 0.49 10.61
N THR A 115 13.44 1.13 9.50
CA THR A 115 13.18 2.57 9.38
C THR A 115 11.72 2.78 9.00
N PRO A 116 11.04 3.84 9.47
CA PRO A 116 9.73 4.21 8.95
C PRO A 116 9.79 4.48 7.45
N ASP A 117 8.66 4.46 6.76
CA ASP A 117 8.66 4.61 5.31
C ASP A 117 8.78 6.08 4.89
N LEU A 118 8.14 6.99 5.62
CA LEU A 118 8.06 8.41 5.28
C LEU A 118 8.41 9.31 6.46
N ARG A 119 8.98 10.48 6.15
CA ARG A 119 9.05 11.62 7.06
C ARG A 119 8.57 12.89 6.37
N GLY A 120 8.12 13.85 7.17
CA GLY A 120 7.74 15.18 6.69
C GLY A 120 7.50 16.15 7.83
N LYS A 121 6.92 17.32 7.52
CA LYS A 121 6.65 18.39 8.50
C LYS A 121 5.26 18.97 8.35
N LEU A 122 4.63 19.29 9.48
CA LEU A 122 3.43 20.12 9.56
C LEU A 122 3.73 21.33 10.44
N GLY A 123 3.97 22.48 9.82
CA GLY A 123 4.56 23.64 10.50
C GLY A 123 5.95 23.30 11.03
N SER A 124 6.16 23.47 12.35
CA SER A 124 7.43 23.14 13.01
C SER A 124 7.53 21.71 13.51
N LYS A 125 6.46 20.91 13.41
CA LYS A 125 6.43 19.54 13.91
C LYS A 125 6.89 18.57 12.83
N THR A 126 7.86 17.75 13.16
CA THR A 126 8.25 16.59 12.34
C THR A 126 7.22 15.48 12.50
N MET A 127 7.03 14.70 11.45
CA MET A 127 6.17 13.53 11.42
C MET A 127 6.91 12.35 10.82
N LEU A 128 6.66 11.16 11.39
CA LEU A 128 7.05 9.87 10.85
C LEU A 128 5.79 9.10 10.48
N CYS A 129 5.81 8.47 9.31
CA CYS A 129 4.71 7.62 8.86
C CYS A 129 5.23 6.23 8.50
N GLU A 130 4.57 5.22 9.07
CA GLU A 130 4.71 3.82 8.70
C GLU A 130 3.49 3.39 7.89
N VAL A 131 3.75 2.80 6.73
CA VAL A 131 2.77 2.26 5.81
C VAL A 131 2.69 0.75 6.01
N LYS A 132 1.46 0.24 6.13
CA LYS A 132 1.20 -1.19 6.28
C LYS A 132 0.09 -1.62 5.37
N THR A 133 0.23 -2.81 4.81
CA THR A 133 -0.85 -3.46 4.05
C THR A 133 -1.30 -4.71 4.77
N ILE A 134 -2.57 -4.76 5.17
CA ILE A 134 -3.22 -5.98 5.62
C ILE A 134 -3.80 -6.66 4.38
N ASN A 135 -3.10 -7.67 3.90
CA ASN A 135 -3.56 -8.50 2.78
C ASN A 135 -4.68 -9.45 3.21
N CYS A 136 -5.45 -9.89 2.22
CA CYS A 136 -6.43 -10.96 2.37
C CYS A 136 -5.79 -12.23 2.94
N SER A 137 -6.59 -13.03 3.63
CA SER A 137 -6.17 -14.29 4.22
C SER A 137 -5.73 -15.30 3.15
N GLU A 138 -4.94 -16.27 3.57
CA GLU A 138 -4.55 -17.39 2.70
C GLU A 138 -5.76 -18.21 2.28
N ALA A 139 -6.73 -18.41 3.18
CA ALA A 139 -7.99 -19.07 2.86
C ALA A 139 -8.75 -18.35 1.74
N GLU A 140 -8.81 -17.01 1.77
CA GLU A 140 -9.43 -16.22 0.71
C GLU A 140 -8.64 -16.33 -0.62
N LEU A 141 -7.31 -16.35 -0.57
CA LEU A 141 -6.48 -16.56 -1.76
C LEU A 141 -6.70 -17.94 -2.39
N GLU A 142 -6.79 -18.98 -1.57
CA GLU A 142 -7.07 -20.35 -2.02
C GLU A 142 -8.44 -20.46 -2.68
N ILE A 143 -9.48 -19.87 -2.07
CA ILE A 143 -10.83 -19.80 -2.64
C ILE A 143 -10.80 -19.15 -4.04
N ARG A 144 -10.07 -18.03 -4.17
CA ARG A 144 -9.93 -17.31 -5.46
C ARG A 144 -9.18 -18.11 -6.52
N ARG A 145 -8.20 -18.93 -6.12
CA ARG A 145 -7.44 -19.79 -7.04
C ARG A 145 -8.20 -21.04 -7.45
N GLY A 146 -8.92 -21.66 -6.51
CA GLY A 146 -9.59 -22.95 -6.66
C GLY A 146 -11.03 -22.85 -7.16
N GLY A 147 -11.62 -21.66 -7.23
CA GLY A 147 -13.04 -21.48 -7.60
C GLY A 147 -14.02 -22.09 -6.60
N SER A 148 -13.59 -22.34 -5.36
CA SER A 148 -14.41 -22.97 -4.34
C SER A 148 -15.51 -22.01 -3.86
N VAL A 149 -16.69 -22.56 -3.57
CA VAL A 149 -17.81 -21.78 -3.03
C VAL A 149 -17.50 -21.38 -1.59
N ARG A 150 -17.65 -20.09 -1.25
CA ARG A 150 -17.51 -19.62 0.14
C ARG A 150 -18.48 -20.36 1.06
N HIS A 151 -17.97 -20.99 2.11
CA HIS A 151 -18.78 -21.50 3.20
C HIS A 151 -18.92 -20.43 4.28
N GLY A 152 -20.01 -19.66 4.19
CA GLY A 152 -20.35 -18.61 5.15
C GLY A 152 -19.93 -17.22 4.67
N ILE A 153 -20.84 -16.26 4.84
CA ILE A 153 -20.58 -14.85 4.55
C ILE A 153 -20.03 -14.22 5.82
N GLN A 154 -18.79 -13.72 5.76
CA GLN A 154 -18.19 -13.03 6.89
C GLN A 154 -18.70 -11.59 6.99
N VAL A 155 -19.84 -11.42 7.63
CA VAL A 155 -20.53 -10.12 7.76
C VAL A 155 -19.82 -9.18 8.75
N ASP A 156 -19.04 -9.72 9.68
CA ASP A 156 -18.29 -8.98 10.70
C ASP A 156 -16.78 -9.25 10.63
N LEU A 157 -15.98 -8.29 11.09
CA LEU A 157 -14.54 -8.49 11.16
C LEU A 157 -14.22 -9.49 12.26
N PRO A 158 -13.47 -10.56 11.95
CA PRO A 158 -13.13 -11.57 12.96
C PRO A 158 -12.15 -10.99 13.97
N ASP A 159 -12.18 -11.53 15.19
CA ASP A 159 -11.19 -11.19 16.23
C ASP A 159 -9.76 -11.43 15.76
N GLU A 160 -9.53 -12.47 14.95
CA GLU A 160 -8.22 -12.73 14.35
C GLU A 160 -7.72 -11.55 13.50
N PHE A 161 -8.60 -10.95 12.70
CA PHE A 161 -8.27 -9.78 11.90
C PHE A 161 -7.93 -8.59 12.81
N LEU A 162 -8.74 -8.32 13.83
CA LEU A 162 -8.50 -7.21 14.77
C LEU A 162 -7.20 -7.42 15.58
N ASN A 163 -6.89 -8.66 15.94
CA ASN A 163 -5.64 -9.03 16.60
C ASN A 163 -4.43 -8.82 15.69
N LYS A 164 -4.50 -9.25 14.43
CA LYS A 164 -3.47 -9.00 13.41
C LYS A 164 -3.25 -7.50 13.20
N LEU A 165 -4.35 -6.73 13.11
CA LEU A 165 -4.30 -5.28 12.98
C LEU A 165 -3.64 -4.63 14.22
N SER A 166 -3.98 -5.08 15.43
CA SER A 166 -3.35 -4.59 16.66
C SER A 166 -1.84 -4.83 16.65
N ARG A 167 -1.39 -6.05 16.34
CA ARG A 167 0.04 -6.39 16.28
C ARG A 167 0.76 -5.55 15.22
N THR A 168 0.11 -5.31 14.09
CA THR A 168 0.64 -4.49 13.00
C THR A 168 0.87 -3.04 13.47
N LEU A 169 -0.11 -2.46 14.16
CA LEU A 169 -0.01 -1.10 14.70
C LEU A 169 1.04 -0.98 15.82
N GLU A 170 1.14 -1.98 16.69
CA GLU A 170 2.18 -2.04 17.73
C GLU A 170 3.58 -2.12 17.14
N ALA A 171 3.76 -2.92 16.08
CA ALA A 171 5.02 -3.02 15.35
C ALA A 171 5.37 -1.69 14.65
N ALA A 172 4.41 -1.05 13.99
CA ALA A 172 4.58 0.26 13.36
C ALA A 172 5.02 1.34 14.37
N LYS A 173 4.34 1.40 15.53
CA LYS A 173 4.75 2.29 16.63
C LYS A 173 6.18 2.01 17.08
N LYS A 174 6.52 0.74 17.31
CA LYS A 174 7.86 0.35 17.77
C LYS A 174 8.92 0.78 16.76
N GLN A 175 8.68 0.59 15.47
CA GLN A 175 9.58 1.00 14.39
C GLN A 175 9.85 2.51 14.41
N MET A 176 8.78 3.33 14.49
CA MET A 176 8.91 4.79 14.59
C MET A 176 9.65 5.25 15.85
N ILE A 177 9.39 4.63 17.01
CA ILE A 177 10.09 4.95 18.27
C ILE A 177 11.57 4.57 18.21
N CYS A 178 11.89 3.38 17.71
CA CYS A 178 13.28 2.92 17.59
C CYS A 178 14.10 3.80 16.63
N TYR A 179 13.45 4.34 15.60
CA TYR A 179 14.08 5.25 14.65
C TYR A 179 14.29 6.65 15.23
N SER A 180 13.28 7.20 15.93
CA SER A 180 13.31 8.63 16.32
C SER A 180 14.29 8.98 17.43
N LYS A 181 14.93 7.99 18.10
CA LYS A 181 16.02 7.97 19.13
C LYS A 181 16.21 9.13 20.15
N SER A 182 15.58 10.29 20.01
CA SER A 182 15.73 11.46 20.89
C SER A 182 14.55 12.44 20.89
N ASN A 183 13.56 12.37 19.98
CA ASN A 183 12.44 13.33 19.96
C ASN A 183 11.07 12.68 20.19
N ASN A 184 10.51 12.90 21.38
CA ASN A 184 9.11 12.60 21.70
C ASN A 184 8.12 13.55 20.99
N SER A 185 8.60 14.61 20.32
CA SER A 185 7.78 15.62 19.66
C SER A 185 7.24 15.22 18.29
N ASP A 186 7.77 14.15 17.69
CA ASP A 186 7.38 13.75 16.34
C ASP A 186 5.98 13.14 16.34
N GLU A 187 5.09 13.66 15.50
CA GLU A 187 3.81 13.03 15.20
C GLU A 187 4.07 11.67 14.52
N LYS A 188 3.34 10.64 14.95
CA LYS A 188 3.53 9.27 14.46
C LYS A 188 2.24 8.81 13.82
N ILE A 189 2.33 8.42 12.56
CA ILE A 189 1.17 8.03 11.75
C ILE A 189 1.35 6.59 11.27
N ALA A 190 0.41 5.72 11.61
CA ALA A 190 0.29 4.42 10.96
C ALA A 190 -0.75 4.53 9.84
N TYR A 191 -0.31 4.45 8.58
CA TYR A 191 -1.17 4.45 7.41
C TYR A 191 -1.39 2.99 6.96
N VAL A 192 -2.59 2.46 7.18
CA VAL A 192 -2.89 1.04 6.99
C VAL A 192 -3.87 0.85 5.84
N ILE A 193 -3.42 0.19 4.79
CA ILE A 193 -4.20 -0.25 3.65
C ILE A 193 -4.78 -1.62 3.99
N ILE A 194 -6.09 -1.76 3.87
CA ILE A 194 -6.83 -2.98 4.22
C ILE A 194 -7.43 -3.59 2.96
N ASN A 195 -7.07 -4.85 2.72
CA ASN A 195 -7.69 -5.73 1.73
C ASN A 195 -8.55 -6.74 2.50
N PHE A 196 -9.86 -6.50 2.55
CA PHE A 196 -10.77 -7.41 3.23
C PHE A 196 -10.91 -8.74 2.48
N ASP A 197 -11.28 -9.78 3.22
CA ASP A 197 -11.77 -11.04 2.66
C ASP A 197 -13.24 -10.86 2.21
N ASP A 198 -13.46 -9.85 1.38
CA ASP A 198 -14.74 -9.44 0.81
C ASP A 198 -14.44 -8.79 -0.55
N LEU A 199 -14.30 -9.61 -1.59
CA LEU A 199 -13.88 -9.16 -2.93
C LEU A 199 -14.82 -8.09 -3.52
N LEU A 200 -16.11 -8.20 -3.22
CA LEU A 200 -17.17 -7.35 -3.74
C LEU A 200 -17.46 -6.15 -2.85
N HIS A 201 -16.83 -6.07 -1.67
CA HIS A 201 -17.03 -5.00 -0.70
C HIS A 201 -18.48 -4.90 -0.20
N GLU A 202 -19.21 -6.03 -0.19
CA GLU A 202 -20.62 -6.09 0.23
C GLU A 202 -20.82 -5.57 1.66
N TYR A 203 -19.82 -5.74 2.52
CA TYR A 203 -19.89 -5.40 3.94
C TYR A 203 -18.90 -4.32 4.36
N VAL A 204 -18.24 -3.64 3.42
CA VAL A 204 -17.23 -2.59 3.73
C VAL A 204 -17.78 -1.49 4.65
N GLY A 205 -19.05 -1.13 4.51
CA GLY A 205 -19.71 -0.16 5.39
C GLY A 205 -19.91 -0.67 6.82
N ARG A 206 -20.08 -1.98 7.00
CA ARG A 206 -20.16 -2.63 8.32
C ARG A 206 -18.77 -2.78 8.94
N TYR A 207 -17.77 -3.18 8.16
CA TYR A 207 -16.37 -3.23 8.61
C TYR A 207 -15.88 -1.85 9.06
N SER A 208 -16.19 -0.81 8.31
CA SER A 208 -15.83 0.57 8.65
C SER A 208 -16.42 1.03 9.99
N ARG A 209 -17.65 0.59 10.31
CA ARG A 209 -18.29 0.86 11.61
C ARG A 209 -17.60 0.13 12.77
N GLN A 210 -17.08 -1.07 12.54
CA GLN A 210 -16.31 -1.83 13.55
C GLN A 210 -14.90 -1.27 13.74
N LEU A 211 -14.26 -0.82 12.66
CA LEU A 211 -12.92 -0.24 12.69
C LEU A 211 -12.87 1.09 13.44
N ARG A 212 -13.95 1.88 13.45
CA ARG A 212 -13.98 3.19 14.11
C ARG A 212 -13.72 3.13 15.63
N PRO A 213 -14.51 2.39 16.44
CA PRO A 213 -14.22 2.28 17.87
C PRO A 213 -12.88 1.56 18.15
N PHE A 214 -12.49 0.59 17.30
CA PHE A 214 -11.17 -0.03 17.39
C PHE A 214 -10.05 0.98 17.20
N LYS A 215 -10.16 1.85 16.17
CA LYS A 215 -9.22 2.92 15.88
C LYS A 215 -9.08 3.85 17.07
N ASP A 216 -10.19 4.37 17.58
CA ASP A 216 -10.18 5.37 18.67
C ASP A 216 -9.53 4.82 19.94
N ALA A 217 -9.82 3.55 20.28
CA ALA A 217 -9.19 2.86 21.39
C ALA A 217 -7.68 2.65 21.18
N LYS A 218 -7.26 2.31 19.95
CA LYS A 218 -5.85 2.08 19.63
C LYS A 218 -5.04 3.37 19.53
N GLU A 219 -5.57 4.43 18.93
CA GLU A 219 -4.91 5.74 18.90
C GLU A 219 -4.66 6.24 20.31
N THR A 220 -5.65 6.13 21.19
CA THR A 220 -5.54 6.50 22.61
C THR A 220 -4.46 5.66 23.32
N LYS A 221 -4.52 4.33 23.19
CA LYS A 221 -3.57 3.42 23.86
C LYS A 221 -2.15 3.56 23.32
N LEU A 222 -1.99 3.74 22.01
CA LEU A 222 -0.69 3.75 21.36
C LEU A 222 -0.08 5.16 21.27
N GLY A 223 -0.87 6.23 21.37
CA GLY A 223 -0.38 7.60 21.19
C GLY A 223 0.15 7.84 19.77
N ILE A 224 -0.48 7.23 18.77
CA ILE A 224 -0.18 7.42 17.35
C ILE A 224 -1.49 7.74 16.63
N LYS A 225 -1.42 8.44 15.50
CA LYS A 225 -2.54 8.61 14.58
C LYS A 225 -2.63 7.39 13.68
N ILE A 226 -3.84 6.92 13.40
CA ILE A 226 -4.11 5.75 12.58
C ILE A 226 -4.98 6.18 11.40
N ILE A 227 -4.55 5.85 10.18
CA ILE A 227 -5.34 6.07 8.97
C ILE A 227 -5.68 4.71 8.39
N PHE A 228 -6.97 4.42 8.22
CA PHE A 228 -7.43 3.24 7.50
C PHE A 228 -7.85 3.63 6.09
N ASP A 229 -7.27 2.94 5.12
CA ASP A 229 -7.62 3.05 3.71
C ASP A 229 -8.02 1.66 3.22
N CYS A 230 -9.20 1.55 2.61
CA CYS A 230 -9.68 0.28 2.07
C CYS A 230 -9.43 0.28 0.55
N LYS A 231 -8.74 -0.75 0.02
CA LYS A 231 -8.56 -0.83 -1.44
C LYS A 231 -9.92 -0.90 -2.14
N PRO A 232 -10.09 -0.33 -3.34
CA PRO A 232 -11.35 -0.47 -4.06
C PRO A 232 -11.68 -1.92 -4.39
N ALA A 233 -12.98 -2.23 -4.52
CA ALA A 233 -13.43 -3.53 -5.00
C ALA A 233 -12.76 -3.89 -6.34
N PHE A 234 -12.52 -5.18 -6.56
CA PHE A 234 -11.91 -5.73 -7.78
C PHE A 234 -10.44 -5.36 -8.06
N TYR A 235 -9.76 -4.58 -7.21
CA TYR A 235 -8.36 -4.19 -7.45
C TYR A 235 -7.38 -5.35 -7.25
N CYS A 236 -7.85 -6.46 -6.68
CA CYS A 236 -7.08 -7.69 -6.52
C CYS A 236 -6.67 -8.33 -7.85
N ALA A 237 -7.27 -7.96 -8.98
CA ALA A 237 -6.91 -8.47 -10.30
C ALA A 237 -5.63 -7.85 -10.90
N THR A 238 -5.03 -6.88 -10.20
CA THR A 238 -3.78 -6.22 -10.64
C THR A 238 -2.52 -6.76 -9.99
N ALA A 239 -2.62 -7.57 -8.93
CA ALA A 239 -1.49 -8.20 -8.25
C ALA A 239 -1.12 -9.56 -8.86
#